data_AF-A0A3A8Q5S2-F1
#
_entry.id   AF-A0A3A8Q5S2-F1
#
_cell.length_a   1.000
_cell.length_b   1.000
_cell.length_c   1.000
_cell.angle_alpha   90.00
_cell.angle_beta   90.00
_cell.angle_gamma   90.00
#
_symmetry.space_group_name_H-M   'P 1'
#
loop_
_entity.id
_entity.type
_entity.pdbx_description
1 polymer ?
#
loop_
_entity_poly.entity_id
_entity_poly.type
_entity_poly.pdbx_seq_one_letter_code
_entity_poly.pdbx_strand_id
1 'polypeptide(L)'
;MTAKLESFVPAAPPQAAPEAAPAAAAPNTAAKREAAKAAHDALLTRWKAITEAGSADEWVQAQLVAKGALADEVDFSSLKEKEKNAWKEKKKAEAVERRALERQAHEAWKATHVNHLGVGIHWNEAGGPDKFDLEHREERARQNGLPTLDSAEDLAKALGLTVSKLRGFAFHRDVDTGSNYVSWRIPKRTGGERTITSPKPELKEAQRWVLSNVVERLPVHGAAHGFVAGRSILTNALAHRGADVVVKVDLKDFFPTVTWRRVKGLLRKGGLPENTSTLLALMSTEAPRERMSFRGKTLHVAKGPRALPQGAPTSPGITNALCLRMDKRLSALSRKLGFTYTRYADDLTFSWTKAKAPKARRAQGAPVAVLLARVTDIVEAEGFTVHPDKTRVARKGSRQRVTGLVVNEAKEGTPAARVPRDVVRRLRAAIHNRQKGKPGREGESLDQLKGMAAFLYMTDPVKGRMYLDELAKLEAAPPAQA
;
A
#
# COMPACT_ATOMS: atom_id res chain seq x y z
N MET A 1 7.52 -54.89 -34.29
CA MET A 1 8.16 -53.99 -33.32
C MET A 1 7.22 -52.84 -33.01
N THR A 2 6.46 -52.94 -31.92
CA THR A 2 5.55 -51.88 -31.45
C THR A 2 6.34 -50.89 -30.60
N ALA A 3 6.68 -49.73 -31.15
CA ALA A 3 7.25 -48.63 -30.38
C ALA A 3 6.13 -48.02 -29.52
N LYS A 4 6.25 -48.19 -28.20
CA LYS A 4 5.41 -47.50 -27.22
C LYS A 4 5.73 -46.00 -27.29
N LEU A 5 4.73 -45.20 -27.65
CA LEU A 5 4.74 -43.76 -27.43
C LEU A 5 4.64 -43.50 -25.92
N GLU A 6 5.73 -43.07 -25.29
CA GLU A 6 5.70 -42.58 -23.92
C GLU A 6 4.90 -41.28 -23.86
N SER A 7 3.69 -41.36 -23.30
CA SER A 7 2.73 -40.26 -23.22
C SER A 7 2.98 -39.29 -22.05
N PHE A 8 4.19 -39.26 -21.48
CA PHE A 8 4.50 -38.38 -20.36
C PHE A 8 5.97 -37.96 -20.37
N VAL A 9 6.23 -36.78 -20.94
CA VAL A 9 7.50 -36.07 -20.68
C VAL A 9 7.35 -35.37 -19.33
N PRO A 10 8.08 -35.77 -18.28
CA PRO A 10 8.02 -35.07 -17.00
C PRO A 10 8.49 -33.63 -17.18
N ALA A 11 7.60 -32.67 -16.93
CA ALA A 11 7.96 -31.26 -16.98
C ALA A 11 9.03 -30.97 -15.91
N ALA A 12 10.14 -30.35 -16.31
CA ALA A 12 11.17 -29.94 -15.38
C ALA A 12 10.56 -29.07 -14.26
N PRO A 13 10.92 -29.30 -12.99
CA PRO A 13 10.38 -28.55 -11.87
C PRO A 13 10.71 -27.06 -12.02
N PRO A 14 9.79 -26.15 -11.66
CA PRO A 14 10.02 -24.71 -11.76
C PRO A 14 11.21 -24.31 -10.90
N GLN A 15 12.17 -23.62 -11.50
CA GLN A 15 13.38 -23.13 -10.83
C GLN A 15 13.21 -21.64 -10.49
N ALA A 16 13.70 -21.23 -9.31
CA ALA A 16 13.77 -19.84 -8.89
C ALA A 16 14.75 -19.07 -9.80
N ALA A 17 14.28 -18.01 -10.45
CA ALA A 17 15.11 -17.21 -11.35
C ALA A 17 15.89 -16.12 -10.58
N PRO A 18 17.16 -15.84 -10.93
CA PRO A 18 17.94 -14.75 -10.33
C PRO A 18 17.37 -13.36 -10.68
N GLU A 19 17.73 -12.37 -9.87
CA GLU A 19 17.21 -11.00 -9.90
C GLU A 19 17.74 -10.24 -11.14
N ALA A 20 16.89 -10.00 -12.14
CA ALA A 20 17.26 -9.21 -13.33
C ALA A 20 17.11 -7.70 -13.08
N ALA A 21 18.13 -6.93 -13.51
CA ALA A 21 18.16 -5.48 -13.48
C ALA A 21 17.12 -4.85 -14.43
N PRO A 22 16.59 -3.64 -14.14
CA PRO A 22 15.58 -2.99 -14.97
C PRO A 22 16.17 -2.55 -16.32
N ALA A 23 15.54 -2.99 -17.42
CA ALA A 23 15.86 -2.54 -18.78
C ALA A 23 15.41 -1.09 -19.01
N ALA A 24 16.24 -0.31 -19.72
CA ALA A 24 15.99 1.09 -20.06
C ALA A 24 14.80 1.26 -21.04
N ALA A 25 14.03 2.33 -20.88
CA ALA A 25 12.85 2.63 -21.70
C ALA A 25 13.24 3.21 -23.08
N ALA A 26 12.72 2.62 -24.15
CA ALA A 26 12.99 3.00 -25.54
C ALA A 26 12.29 4.31 -25.98
N PRO A 27 12.82 5.05 -26.97
CA PRO A 27 12.36 6.40 -27.38
C PRO A 27 10.99 6.47 -28.09
N ASN A 28 10.35 5.33 -28.40
CA ASN A 28 9.11 5.27 -29.18
C ASN A 28 7.83 5.34 -28.30
N THR A 29 7.81 6.18 -27.28
CA THR A 29 6.76 6.18 -26.24
C THR A 29 5.67 7.25 -26.43
N ALA A 30 5.99 8.41 -26.99
CA ALA A 30 5.02 9.50 -27.16
C ALA A 30 3.95 9.17 -28.22
N ALA A 31 4.36 8.84 -29.45
CA ALA A 31 3.44 8.46 -30.52
C ALA A 31 2.58 7.23 -30.14
N LYS A 32 3.14 6.25 -29.42
CA LYS A 32 2.38 5.11 -28.91
C LYS A 32 1.33 5.51 -27.88
N ARG A 33 1.61 6.50 -27.03
CA ARG A 33 0.65 7.04 -26.06
C ARG A 33 -0.49 7.79 -26.75
N GLU A 34 -0.17 8.60 -27.76
CA GLU A 34 -1.17 9.32 -28.55
C GLU A 34 -2.09 8.35 -29.31
N ALA A 35 -1.52 7.34 -29.98
CA ALA A 35 -2.30 6.30 -30.65
C ALA A 35 -3.19 5.51 -29.67
N ALA A 36 -2.66 5.17 -28.49
CA ALA A 36 -3.44 4.48 -27.46
C ALA A 36 -4.58 5.35 -26.91
N LYS A 37 -4.35 6.66 -26.77
CA LYS A 37 -5.37 7.63 -26.36
C LYS A 37 -6.47 7.74 -27.42
N ALA A 38 -6.11 7.95 -28.68
CA ALA A 38 -7.06 8.02 -29.79
C ALA A 38 -7.91 6.74 -29.92
N ALA A 39 -7.29 5.56 -29.75
CA ALA A 39 -8.00 4.29 -29.75
C ALA A 39 -8.98 4.18 -28.57
N HIS A 40 -8.62 4.68 -27.39
CA HIS A 40 -9.52 4.71 -26.24
C HIS A 40 -10.69 5.69 -26.46
N ASP A 41 -10.42 6.88 -26.99
CA ASP A 41 -11.44 7.88 -27.29
C ASP A 41 -12.45 7.35 -28.32
N ALA A 42 -12.01 6.58 -29.31
CA ALA A 42 -12.89 5.89 -30.25
C ALA A 42 -13.82 4.86 -29.58
N LEU A 43 -13.33 4.14 -28.56
CA LEU A 43 -14.14 3.21 -27.78
C LEU A 43 -15.20 3.94 -26.95
N LEU A 44 -14.86 5.09 -26.37
CA LEU A 44 -15.81 5.92 -25.61
C LEU A 44 -16.90 6.48 -26.52
N THR A 45 -16.54 7.00 -27.69
CA THR A 45 -17.51 7.47 -28.70
C THR A 45 -18.44 6.35 -29.14
N ARG A 46 -17.91 5.13 -29.35
CA ARG A 46 -18.74 3.97 -29.67
C ARG A 46 -19.69 3.61 -28.53
N TRP A 47 -19.22 3.63 -27.29
CA TRP A 47 -20.07 3.34 -26.14
C TRP A 47 -21.22 4.36 -26.01
N LYS A 48 -20.95 5.65 -26.24
CA LYS A 48 -22.00 6.68 -26.28
C LYS A 48 -23.06 6.38 -27.34
N ALA A 49 -22.64 6.04 -28.55
CA ALA A 49 -23.57 5.67 -29.61
C ALA A 49 -24.40 4.41 -29.28
N ILE A 50 -23.82 3.45 -28.53
CA ILE A 50 -24.56 2.27 -28.05
C ILE A 50 -25.58 2.67 -27.00
N THR A 51 -25.24 3.54 -26.05
CA THR A 51 -26.19 4.01 -25.03
C THR A 51 -27.32 4.85 -25.63
N GLU A 52 -27.04 5.65 -26.66
CA GLU A 52 -28.05 6.44 -27.39
C GLU A 52 -29.00 5.54 -28.20
N ALA A 53 -28.51 4.39 -28.66
CA ALA A 53 -29.33 3.38 -29.34
C ALA A 53 -30.23 2.57 -28.39
N GLY A 54 -30.11 2.74 -27.07
CA GLY A 54 -30.88 2.03 -26.04
C GLY A 54 -30.17 0.78 -25.49
N SER A 55 -29.72 -0.10 -26.38
CA SER A 55 -29.03 -1.33 -26.02
C SER A 55 -27.94 -1.72 -27.03
N ALA A 56 -27.04 -2.62 -26.62
CA ALA A 56 -26.03 -3.19 -27.51
C ALA A 56 -26.67 -3.93 -28.70
N ASP A 57 -27.78 -4.63 -28.48
CA ASP A 57 -28.48 -5.39 -29.52
C ASP A 57 -29.16 -4.45 -30.53
N GLU A 58 -29.80 -3.38 -30.06
CA GLU A 58 -30.39 -2.34 -30.93
C GLU A 58 -29.32 -1.63 -31.76
N TRP A 59 -28.17 -1.33 -31.14
CA TRP A 59 -27.02 -0.78 -31.88
C TRP A 59 -26.50 -1.75 -32.94
N VAL A 60 -26.30 -3.02 -32.59
CA VAL A 60 -25.85 -4.06 -33.55
C VAL A 60 -26.86 -4.20 -34.70
N GLN A 61 -28.16 -4.21 -34.40
CA GLN A 61 -29.22 -4.30 -35.41
C GLN A 61 -29.21 -3.08 -36.33
N ALA A 62 -29.12 -1.86 -35.78
CA ALA A 62 -29.02 -0.64 -36.57
C ALA A 62 -27.79 -0.63 -37.50
N GLN A 63 -26.64 -1.12 -37.02
CA GLN A 63 -25.42 -1.25 -37.82
C GLN A 63 -25.53 -2.31 -38.92
N LEU A 64 -26.21 -3.44 -38.67
CA LEU A 64 -26.49 -4.46 -39.69
C LEU A 64 -27.41 -3.93 -40.80
N VAL A 65 -28.43 -3.14 -40.43
CA VAL A 65 -29.31 -2.44 -41.38
C VAL A 65 -28.52 -1.44 -42.21
N ALA A 66 -27.73 -0.58 -41.58
CA ALA A 66 -26.94 0.44 -42.27
C ALA A 66 -25.91 -0.16 -43.26
N LYS A 67 -25.38 -1.35 -42.96
CA LYS A 67 -24.45 -2.07 -43.84
C LYS A 67 -25.13 -2.91 -44.93
N GLY A 68 -26.47 -2.99 -44.96
CA GLY A 68 -27.21 -3.88 -45.85
C GLY A 68 -26.92 -5.37 -45.62
N ALA A 69 -26.43 -5.72 -44.42
CA ALA A 69 -26.00 -7.07 -44.06
C ALA A 69 -27.12 -7.91 -43.41
N LEU A 70 -28.30 -7.32 -43.19
CA LEU A 70 -29.46 -8.01 -42.64
C LEU A 70 -30.06 -8.94 -43.72
N ALA A 71 -30.15 -10.24 -43.44
CA ALA A 71 -30.81 -11.16 -44.34
C ALA A 71 -32.33 -11.12 -44.12
N ASP A 72 -33.06 -10.94 -45.23
CA ASP A 72 -34.52 -10.87 -45.27
C ASP A 72 -35.14 -12.16 -44.68
N GLU A 73 -36.30 -12.01 -44.03
CA GLU A 73 -37.12 -13.17 -43.66
C GLU A 73 -37.72 -13.75 -44.94
N VAL A 74 -37.49 -15.04 -45.17
CA VAL A 74 -37.96 -15.71 -46.39
C VAL A 74 -38.72 -16.97 -46.01
N ASP A 75 -39.84 -17.19 -46.69
CA ASP A 75 -40.64 -18.41 -46.55
C ASP A 75 -39.96 -19.58 -47.29
N PHE A 76 -39.59 -20.61 -46.53
CA PHE A 76 -38.89 -21.80 -47.04
C PHE A 76 -39.76 -22.72 -47.90
N SER A 77 -41.08 -22.54 -47.88
CA SER A 77 -42.04 -23.36 -48.61
C SER A 77 -42.02 -23.09 -50.12
N SER A 78 -41.62 -21.88 -50.54
CA SER A 78 -41.71 -21.39 -51.93
C SER A 78 -40.37 -21.30 -52.69
N LEU A 79 -39.23 -21.58 -52.02
CA LEU A 79 -37.89 -21.37 -52.58
C LEU A 79 -37.28 -22.60 -53.26
N LYS A 80 -36.58 -22.37 -54.38
CA LYS A 80 -35.73 -23.37 -55.04
C LYS A 80 -34.45 -23.64 -54.22
N GLU A 81 -33.87 -24.82 -54.38
CA GLU A 81 -32.69 -25.27 -53.59
C GLU A 81 -31.48 -24.32 -53.71
N LYS A 82 -31.29 -23.69 -54.88
CA LYS A 82 -30.26 -22.67 -55.12
C LYS A 82 -30.50 -21.38 -54.30
N GLU A 83 -31.77 -20.98 -54.15
CA GLU A 83 -32.16 -19.78 -53.38
C GLU A 83 -32.06 -20.05 -51.88
N LYS A 84 -32.37 -21.28 -51.45
CA LYS A 84 -32.11 -21.75 -50.07
C LYS A 84 -30.62 -21.71 -49.72
N ASN A 85 -29.74 -22.09 -50.65
CA ASN A 85 -28.29 -22.02 -50.44
C ASN A 85 -27.78 -20.58 -50.42
N ALA A 86 -28.28 -19.70 -51.29
CA ALA A 86 -27.94 -18.27 -51.28
C ALA A 86 -28.40 -17.58 -49.98
N TRP A 87 -29.60 -17.91 -49.48
CA TRP A 87 -30.09 -17.42 -48.19
C TRP A 87 -29.24 -17.90 -47.01
N LYS A 88 -28.84 -19.18 -47.01
CA LYS A 88 -27.92 -19.72 -45.99
C LYS A 88 -26.58 -19.00 -45.97
N GLU A 89 -26.00 -18.72 -47.15
CA GLU A 89 -24.76 -17.94 -47.25
C GLU A 89 -24.97 -16.49 -46.77
N LYS A 90 -26.08 -15.83 -47.13
CA LYS A 90 -26.42 -14.48 -46.63
C LYS A 90 -26.59 -14.46 -45.11
N LYS A 91 -27.26 -15.45 -44.51
CA LYS A 91 -27.40 -15.59 -43.05
C LYS A 91 -26.08 -15.92 -42.36
N LYS A 92 -25.20 -16.70 -42.99
CA LYS A 92 -23.86 -16.97 -42.47
C LYS A 92 -23.01 -15.69 -42.48
N ALA A 93 -23.08 -14.88 -43.53
CA ALA A 93 -22.44 -13.57 -43.61
C ALA A 93 -23.01 -12.60 -42.54
N GLU A 94 -24.34 -12.54 -42.38
CA GLU A 94 -25.00 -11.77 -41.32
C GLU A 94 -24.46 -12.18 -39.93
N ALA A 95 -24.40 -13.49 -39.64
CA ALA A 95 -23.93 -13.99 -38.35
C ALA A 95 -22.47 -13.63 -38.06
N VAL A 96 -21.60 -13.61 -39.08
CA VAL A 96 -20.19 -13.19 -38.94
C VAL A 96 -20.11 -11.70 -38.63
N GLU A 97 -20.85 -10.86 -39.37
CA GLU A 97 -20.89 -9.41 -39.13
C GLU A 97 -21.51 -9.06 -37.77
N ARG A 98 -22.61 -9.72 -37.40
CA ARG A 98 -23.25 -9.57 -36.09
C ARG A 98 -22.27 -9.85 -34.96
N ARG A 99 -21.56 -10.98 -35.00
CA ARG A 99 -20.52 -11.31 -34.02
C ARG A 99 -19.38 -10.30 -34.00
N ALA A 100 -19.02 -9.71 -35.14
CA ALA A 100 -18.01 -8.66 -35.19
C ALA A 100 -18.49 -7.38 -34.50
N LEU A 101 -19.73 -6.97 -34.73
CA LEU A 101 -20.36 -5.81 -34.09
C LEU A 101 -20.57 -6.05 -32.58
N GLU A 102 -21.07 -7.21 -32.17
CA GLU A 102 -21.18 -7.60 -30.75
C GLU A 102 -19.82 -7.53 -30.03
N ARG A 103 -18.74 -7.99 -30.68
CA ARG A 103 -17.38 -7.85 -30.13
C ARG A 103 -16.98 -6.39 -29.98
N GLN A 104 -17.28 -5.54 -30.96
CA GLN A 104 -16.98 -4.11 -30.89
C GLN A 104 -17.77 -3.41 -29.78
N ALA A 105 -19.04 -3.79 -29.59
CA ALA A 105 -19.88 -3.29 -28.52
C ALA A 105 -19.35 -3.71 -27.14
N HIS A 106 -18.98 -4.99 -26.99
CA HIS A 106 -18.37 -5.49 -25.76
C HIS A 106 -16.99 -4.87 -25.47
N GLU A 107 -16.19 -4.56 -26.50
CA GLU A 107 -14.94 -3.81 -26.35
C GLU A 107 -15.16 -2.38 -25.86
N ALA A 108 -16.18 -1.70 -26.40
CA ALA A 108 -16.58 -0.38 -25.94
C ALA A 108 -17.10 -0.42 -24.50
N TRP A 109 -17.92 -1.41 -24.15
CA TRP A 109 -18.41 -1.61 -22.79
C TRP A 109 -17.26 -1.83 -21.78
N LYS A 110 -16.26 -2.65 -22.11
CA LYS A 110 -15.07 -2.86 -21.26
C LYS A 110 -14.20 -1.60 -21.10
N ALA A 111 -14.36 -0.60 -21.95
CA ALA A 111 -13.63 0.66 -21.83
C ALA A 111 -14.21 1.55 -20.71
N THR A 112 -15.49 1.37 -20.38
CA THR A 112 -16.24 2.17 -19.40
C THR A 112 -16.62 1.40 -18.14
N HIS A 113 -16.69 0.06 -18.19
CA HIS A 113 -17.16 -0.76 -17.06
C HIS A 113 -16.11 -1.75 -16.56
N VAL A 114 -16.21 -2.08 -15.28
CA VAL A 114 -15.45 -3.18 -14.67
C VAL A 114 -16.27 -4.46 -14.73
N ASN A 115 -15.68 -5.53 -15.27
CA ASN A 115 -16.39 -6.80 -15.45
C ASN A 115 -16.04 -7.83 -14.37
N HIS A 116 -14.75 -8.02 -14.14
CA HIS A 116 -14.20 -9.05 -13.28
C HIS A 116 -12.87 -8.56 -12.71
N LEU A 117 -12.65 -8.84 -11.43
CA LEU A 117 -11.47 -8.42 -10.68
C LEU A 117 -10.58 -9.58 -10.23
N GLY A 118 -10.89 -10.82 -10.63
CA GLY A 118 -10.15 -12.01 -10.25
C GLY A 118 -10.99 -13.00 -9.44
N VAL A 119 -10.50 -14.23 -9.37
CA VAL A 119 -11.16 -15.32 -8.65
C VAL A 119 -11.32 -14.95 -7.16
N GLY A 120 -12.51 -15.18 -6.61
CA GLY A 120 -12.81 -14.91 -5.20
C GLY A 120 -13.08 -13.44 -4.86
N ILE A 121 -13.19 -12.56 -5.87
CA ILE A 121 -13.59 -11.16 -5.71
C ILE A 121 -14.97 -10.99 -6.33
N HIS A 122 -15.96 -10.69 -5.50
CA HIS A 122 -17.29 -10.30 -5.96
C HIS A 122 -17.25 -8.88 -6.50
N TRP A 123 -17.93 -8.65 -7.62
CA TRP A 123 -18.07 -7.34 -8.26
C TRP A 123 -19.46 -7.23 -8.87
N ASN A 124 -20.14 -6.11 -8.62
CA ASN A 124 -21.41 -5.78 -9.24
C ASN A 124 -21.39 -4.30 -9.65
N GLU A 125 -21.30 -4.04 -10.94
CA GLU A 125 -21.19 -2.69 -11.50
C GLU A 125 -22.40 -1.79 -11.13
N ALA A 126 -23.60 -2.37 -11.13
CA ALA A 126 -24.85 -1.68 -10.75
C ALA A 126 -25.19 -1.85 -9.26
N GLY A 127 -24.23 -2.28 -8.45
CA GLY A 127 -24.43 -2.55 -7.03
C GLY A 127 -24.79 -1.28 -6.25
N GLY A 128 -26.00 -1.26 -5.68
CA GLY A 128 -26.43 -0.23 -4.74
C GLY A 128 -25.97 -0.50 -3.30
N PRO A 129 -26.49 0.26 -2.33
CA PRO A 129 -26.22 0.04 -0.91
C PRO A 129 -26.57 -1.40 -0.49
N ASP A 130 -25.72 -2.01 0.33
CA ASP A 130 -25.92 -3.32 0.91
C ASP A 130 -26.06 -3.25 2.46
N LYS A 131 -26.35 -4.39 3.10
CA LYS A 131 -26.56 -4.49 4.56
C LYS A 131 -25.36 -4.11 5.44
N PHE A 132 -24.17 -3.96 4.87
CA PHE A 132 -22.95 -3.55 5.55
C PHE A 132 -22.65 -2.07 5.38
N ASP A 133 -23.44 -1.34 4.59
CA ASP A 133 -23.35 0.12 4.49
C ASP A 133 -23.92 0.79 5.74
N LEU A 134 -23.35 1.96 6.05
CA LEU A 134 -23.84 2.80 7.13
C LEU A 134 -25.14 3.49 6.68
N GLU A 135 -26.15 3.57 7.54
CA GLU A 135 -27.43 4.25 7.25
C GLU A 135 -27.23 5.69 6.72
N HIS A 136 -26.25 6.42 7.27
CA HIS A 136 -25.87 7.77 6.83
C HIS A 136 -24.45 7.80 6.23
N ARG A 137 -24.16 6.86 5.32
CA ARG A 137 -22.87 6.74 4.62
C ARG A 137 -22.37 8.07 4.05
N GLU A 138 -23.21 8.79 3.33
CA GLU A 138 -22.83 10.05 2.65
C GLU A 138 -22.47 11.15 3.63
N GLU A 139 -23.22 11.24 4.74
CA GLU A 139 -22.89 12.18 5.80
C GLU A 139 -21.53 11.84 6.43
N ARG A 140 -21.25 10.55 6.65
CA ARG A 140 -19.95 10.07 7.13
C ARG A 140 -18.82 10.44 6.16
N ALA A 141 -19.02 10.24 4.86
CA ALA A 141 -18.06 10.61 3.83
C ALA A 141 -17.77 12.12 3.87
N ARG A 142 -18.83 12.94 3.96
CA ARG A 142 -18.73 14.40 4.08
C ARG A 142 -18.01 14.84 5.36
N GLN A 143 -18.32 14.24 6.51
CA GLN A 143 -17.66 14.53 7.79
C GLN A 143 -16.16 14.23 7.75
N ASN A 144 -15.76 13.18 7.03
CA ASN A 144 -14.35 12.86 6.80
C ASN A 144 -13.72 13.72 5.69
N GLY A 145 -14.51 14.45 4.89
CA GLY A 145 -14.03 15.21 3.74
C GLY A 145 -13.55 14.32 2.60
N LEU A 146 -14.22 13.19 2.38
CA LEU A 146 -13.94 12.28 1.27
C LEU A 146 -14.54 12.80 -0.04
N PRO A 147 -13.86 12.58 -1.18
CA PRO A 147 -14.43 12.90 -2.50
C PRO A 147 -15.63 12.01 -2.82
N THR A 148 -16.54 12.54 -3.63
CA THR A 148 -17.65 11.78 -4.22
C THR A 148 -17.08 10.82 -5.27
N LEU A 149 -17.17 9.52 -4.99
CA LEU A 149 -16.61 8.44 -5.80
C LEU A 149 -17.63 7.29 -5.87
N ASP A 150 -18.71 7.51 -6.61
CA ASP A 150 -19.85 6.61 -6.63
C ASP A 150 -19.70 5.46 -7.64
N SER A 151 -18.89 5.67 -8.68
CA SER A 151 -18.63 4.67 -9.72
C SER A 151 -17.14 4.39 -9.96
N ALA A 152 -16.86 3.32 -10.70
CA ALA A 152 -15.52 3.02 -11.19
C ALA A 152 -15.01 4.11 -12.16
N GLU A 153 -15.92 4.73 -12.93
CA GLU A 153 -15.60 5.85 -13.82
C GLU A 153 -15.19 7.11 -13.04
N ASP A 154 -15.92 7.46 -11.98
CA ASP A 154 -15.56 8.59 -11.10
C ASP A 154 -14.18 8.38 -10.48
N LEU A 155 -13.92 7.17 -9.99
CA LEU A 155 -12.62 6.80 -9.44
C LEU A 155 -11.51 6.87 -10.49
N ALA A 156 -11.74 6.34 -11.69
CA ALA A 156 -10.76 6.39 -12.77
C ALA A 156 -10.43 7.84 -13.14
N LYS A 157 -11.45 8.68 -13.30
CA LYS A 157 -11.31 10.12 -13.59
C LYS A 157 -10.54 10.84 -12.47
N ALA A 158 -10.88 10.59 -11.21
CA ALA A 158 -10.21 11.20 -10.06
C ALA A 158 -8.71 10.83 -9.98
N LEU A 159 -8.36 9.62 -10.39
CA LEU A 159 -6.98 9.13 -10.43
C LEU A 159 -6.22 9.50 -11.71
N GLY A 160 -6.87 10.09 -12.71
CA GLY A 160 -6.27 10.34 -14.03
C GLY A 160 -5.99 9.05 -14.82
N LEU A 161 -6.81 8.00 -14.60
CA LEU A 161 -6.69 6.69 -15.23
C LEU A 161 -7.88 6.41 -16.14
N THR A 162 -7.73 5.44 -17.05
CA THR A 162 -8.87 4.81 -17.72
C THR A 162 -9.45 3.70 -16.85
N VAL A 163 -10.74 3.36 -17.03
CA VAL A 163 -11.38 2.27 -16.25
C VAL A 163 -10.66 0.93 -16.49
N SER A 164 -10.22 0.67 -17.72
CA SER A 164 -9.41 -0.52 -18.04
C SER A 164 -8.10 -0.56 -17.24
N LYS A 165 -7.44 0.58 -17.07
CA LYS A 165 -6.20 0.67 -16.29
C LYS A 165 -6.45 0.51 -14.79
N LEU A 166 -7.49 1.16 -14.28
CA LEU A 166 -7.97 1.00 -12.91
C LEU A 166 -8.25 -0.48 -12.60
N ARG A 167 -8.99 -1.16 -13.48
CA ARG A 167 -9.22 -2.60 -13.40
C ARG A 167 -7.90 -3.37 -13.38
N GLY A 168 -6.96 -3.04 -14.27
CA GLY A 168 -5.63 -3.67 -14.31
C GLY A 168 -4.82 -3.54 -13.01
N PHE A 169 -4.99 -2.46 -12.25
CA PHE A 169 -4.38 -2.29 -10.93
C PHE A 169 -5.11 -3.05 -9.83
N ALA A 170 -6.43 -3.21 -9.94
CA ALA A 170 -7.24 -3.94 -8.97
C ALA A 170 -7.34 -5.45 -9.25
N PHE A 171 -6.94 -5.92 -10.44
CA PHE A 171 -7.12 -7.31 -10.84
C PHE A 171 -6.21 -8.28 -10.08
N HIS A 172 -6.78 -9.35 -9.54
CA HIS A 172 -6.05 -10.42 -8.85
C HIS A 172 -5.87 -11.66 -9.75
N ARG A 173 -4.65 -12.19 -9.76
CA ARG A 173 -4.28 -13.46 -10.41
C ARG A 173 -3.31 -14.21 -9.52
N ASP A 174 -3.54 -15.51 -9.33
CA ASP A 174 -2.59 -16.35 -8.60
C ASP A 174 -1.29 -16.56 -9.39
N VAL A 175 -1.39 -16.63 -10.73
CA VAL A 175 -0.24 -16.71 -11.63
C VAL A 175 -0.33 -15.59 -12.65
N ASP A 176 0.71 -14.77 -12.72
CA ASP A 176 0.75 -13.64 -13.64
C ASP A 176 2.09 -13.56 -14.38
N THR A 177 2.09 -13.08 -15.62
CA THR A 177 3.29 -12.81 -16.41
C THR A 177 3.91 -11.45 -16.07
N GLY A 178 3.22 -10.62 -15.30
CA GLY A 178 3.71 -9.34 -14.80
C GLY A 178 3.25 -9.06 -13.38
N SER A 179 3.80 -8.00 -12.79
CA SER A 179 3.33 -7.47 -11.50
C SER A 179 3.30 -5.95 -11.54
N ASN A 180 2.35 -5.35 -10.82
CA ASN A 180 2.28 -3.91 -10.60
C ASN A 180 3.26 -3.43 -9.50
N TYR A 181 4.00 -4.35 -8.91
CA TYR A 181 4.96 -4.11 -7.84
C TYR A 181 6.35 -4.63 -8.21
N VAL A 182 7.36 -4.07 -7.55
CA VAL A 182 8.75 -4.53 -7.56
C VAL A 182 9.10 -4.92 -6.14
N SER A 183 9.65 -6.13 -5.98
CA SER A 183 10.09 -6.65 -4.69
C SER A 183 11.59 -6.92 -4.69
N TRP A 184 12.24 -6.55 -3.58
CA TRP A 184 13.66 -6.82 -3.30
C TRP A 184 13.84 -7.08 -1.81
N ARG A 185 14.98 -7.64 -1.40
CA ARG A 185 15.26 -7.98 0.01
C ARG A 185 16.30 -7.04 0.61
N ILE A 186 16.14 -6.74 1.90
CA ILE A 186 17.07 -5.92 2.68
C ILE A 186 17.41 -6.66 3.98
N PRO A 187 18.68 -6.69 4.43
CA PRO A 187 19.04 -7.31 5.69
C PRO A 187 18.38 -6.61 6.88
N LYS A 188 17.84 -7.39 7.82
CA LYS A 188 17.36 -6.89 9.11
C LYS A 188 18.55 -6.63 10.04
N ARG A 189 18.44 -5.59 10.87
CA ARG A 189 19.44 -5.27 11.90
C ARG A 189 19.68 -6.40 12.91
N THR A 190 18.67 -7.24 13.14
CA THR A 190 18.70 -8.37 14.08
C THR A 190 19.03 -9.70 13.40
N GLY A 191 19.44 -9.70 12.13
CA GLY A 191 19.62 -10.90 11.31
C GLY A 191 18.36 -11.28 10.51
N GLY A 192 18.59 -12.01 9.41
CA GLY A 192 17.57 -12.37 8.42
C GLY A 192 17.25 -11.27 7.41
N GLU A 193 16.26 -11.49 6.56
CA GLU A 193 15.89 -10.58 5.47
C GLU A 193 14.48 -9.98 5.66
N ARG A 194 14.26 -8.81 5.08
CA ARG A 194 12.97 -8.14 4.93
C ARG A 194 12.70 -7.92 3.45
N THR A 195 11.62 -8.49 2.95
CA THR A 195 11.11 -8.19 1.61
C THR A 195 10.43 -6.83 1.63
N ILE A 196 10.90 -5.92 0.79
CA ILE A 196 10.23 -4.66 0.45
C ILE A 196 9.52 -4.86 -0.87
N THR A 197 8.28 -4.40 -0.96
CA THR A 197 7.41 -4.49 -2.14
C THR A 197 6.86 -3.10 -2.42
N SER A 198 7.44 -2.42 -3.41
CA SER A 198 7.04 -1.06 -3.82
C SER A 198 6.20 -1.11 -5.10
N PRO A 199 5.11 -0.34 -5.20
CA PRO A 199 4.37 -0.19 -6.45
C PRO A 199 5.26 0.43 -7.54
N LYS A 200 4.99 0.07 -8.80
CA LYS A 200 5.55 0.72 -9.99
C LYS A 200 5.06 2.18 -10.09
N PRO A 201 5.77 3.08 -10.80
CA PRO A 201 5.54 4.53 -10.75
C PRO A 201 4.08 4.97 -10.92
N GLU A 202 3.36 4.43 -11.90
CA GLU A 202 1.97 4.80 -12.19
C GLU A 202 0.99 4.38 -11.09
N LEU A 203 1.11 3.14 -10.57
CA LEU A 203 0.32 2.70 -9.41
C LEU A 203 0.73 3.49 -8.15
N LYS A 204 2.01 3.85 -8.03
CA LYS A 204 2.53 4.65 -6.90
C LYS A 204 1.94 6.05 -6.87
N GLU A 205 1.75 6.67 -8.04
CA GLU A 205 1.09 7.96 -8.20
C GLU A 205 -0.39 7.87 -7.84
N ALA A 206 -1.11 6.87 -8.36
CA ALA A 206 -2.50 6.61 -7.97
C ALA A 206 -2.63 6.39 -6.45
N GLN A 207 -1.73 5.61 -5.84
CA GLN A 207 -1.70 5.40 -4.39
C GLN A 207 -1.38 6.68 -3.61
N ARG A 208 -0.56 7.60 -4.12
CA ARG A 208 -0.33 8.90 -3.48
C ARG A 208 -1.58 9.78 -3.51
N TRP A 209 -2.29 9.77 -4.64
CA TRP A 209 -3.58 10.47 -4.72
C TRP A 209 -4.56 9.90 -3.69
N VAL A 210 -4.67 8.57 -3.59
CA VAL A 210 -5.53 7.89 -2.60
C VAL A 210 -5.09 8.22 -1.18
N LEU A 211 -3.77 8.28 -0.91
CA LEU A 211 -3.25 8.66 0.40
C LEU A 211 -3.78 10.04 0.82
N SER A 212 -3.60 11.07 0.00
CA SER A 212 -3.93 12.45 0.35
C SER A 212 -5.42 12.77 0.30
N ASN A 213 -6.18 12.15 -0.60
CA ASN A 213 -7.59 12.46 -0.79
C ASN A 213 -8.54 11.51 -0.05
N VAL A 214 -8.07 10.33 0.35
CA VAL A 214 -8.91 9.33 1.03
C VAL A 214 -8.33 8.93 2.37
N VAL A 215 -7.10 8.43 2.42
CA VAL A 215 -6.57 7.76 3.64
C VAL A 215 -6.25 8.77 4.75
N GLU A 216 -5.61 9.89 4.43
CA GLU A 216 -5.26 10.95 5.40
C GLU A 216 -6.48 11.71 5.91
N ARG A 217 -7.63 11.56 5.24
CA ARG A 217 -8.94 12.10 5.63
C ARG A 217 -9.64 11.24 6.69
N LEU A 218 -9.23 9.98 6.84
CA LEU A 218 -9.82 9.08 7.83
C LEU A 218 -9.33 9.43 9.25
N PRO A 219 -10.18 9.24 10.28
CA PRO A 219 -9.81 9.56 11.64
C PRO A 219 -8.69 8.64 12.16
N VAL A 220 -7.66 9.25 12.73
CA VAL A 220 -6.53 8.56 13.39
C VAL A 220 -6.49 8.95 14.87
N HIS A 221 -6.10 8.01 15.73
CA HIS A 221 -6.01 8.31 17.16
C HIS A 221 -4.81 9.23 17.47
N GLY A 222 -4.98 10.17 18.40
CA GLY A 222 -3.90 11.11 18.78
C GLY A 222 -2.67 10.47 19.44
N ALA A 223 -2.74 9.17 19.79
CA ALA A 223 -1.62 8.38 20.28
C ALA A 223 -0.72 7.83 19.15
N ALA A 224 -1.16 7.91 17.89
CA ALA A 224 -0.35 7.50 16.74
C ALA A 224 0.66 8.61 16.39
N HIS A 225 1.93 8.24 16.31
CA HIS A 225 3.04 9.13 15.93
C HIS A 225 3.75 8.67 14.66
N GLY A 226 3.74 7.38 14.35
CA GLY A 226 4.38 6.85 13.14
C GLY A 226 3.59 7.24 11.91
N PHE A 227 4.26 7.84 10.91
CA PHE A 227 3.66 8.20 9.62
C PHE A 227 2.46 9.17 9.71
N VAL A 228 2.44 10.02 10.75
CA VAL A 228 1.44 11.07 10.91
C VAL A 228 2.11 12.42 10.66
N ALA A 229 1.52 13.27 9.82
CA ALA A 229 2.01 14.62 9.56
C ALA A 229 2.16 15.41 10.87
N GLY A 230 3.26 16.16 11.01
CA GLY A 230 3.59 16.91 12.23
C GLY A 230 4.02 16.04 13.43
N ARG A 231 4.07 14.71 13.29
CA ARG A 231 4.64 13.79 14.29
C ARG A 231 5.98 13.25 13.81
N SER A 232 6.78 12.83 14.77
CA SER A 232 8.13 12.32 14.55
C SER A 232 8.57 11.39 15.67
N ILE A 233 9.68 10.70 15.46
CA ILE A 233 10.36 9.92 16.51
C ILE A 233 10.68 10.76 17.76
N LEU A 234 10.89 12.07 17.62
CA LEU A 234 11.08 12.97 18.75
C LEU A 234 9.79 13.18 19.53
N THR A 235 8.70 13.56 18.85
CA THR A 235 7.40 13.77 19.53
C THR A 235 6.95 12.50 20.25
N ASN A 236 7.24 11.34 19.68
CA ASN A 236 6.97 10.03 20.27
C ASN A 236 7.78 9.83 21.55
N ALA A 237 9.10 10.02 21.47
CA ALA A 237 9.99 9.89 22.62
C ALA A 237 9.68 10.87 23.76
N LEU A 238 9.32 12.12 23.44
CA LEU A 238 9.00 13.15 24.42
C LEU A 238 7.79 12.82 25.29
N ALA A 239 6.82 12.07 24.77
CA ALA A 239 5.67 11.59 25.55
C ALA A 239 6.09 10.70 26.74
N HIS A 240 7.27 10.07 26.64
CA HIS A 240 7.81 9.10 27.60
C HIS A 240 9.01 9.63 28.39
N ARG A 241 9.27 10.94 28.36
CA ARG A 241 10.41 11.56 29.06
C ARG A 241 10.35 11.31 30.58
N GLY A 242 11.50 11.04 31.17
CA GLY A 242 11.65 10.89 32.62
C GLY A 242 10.88 9.70 33.21
N ALA A 243 10.59 8.68 32.40
CA ALA A 243 9.84 7.51 32.83
C ALA A 243 10.58 6.69 33.90
N ASP A 244 9.87 6.21 34.91
CA ASP A 244 10.41 5.23 35.86
C ASP A 244 10.48 3.83 35.21
N VAL A 245 9.51 3.52 34.36
CA VAL A 245 9.44 2.28 33.58
C VAL A 245 8.97 2.59 32.16
N VAL A 246 9.64 2.01 31.16
CA VAL A 246 9.22 2.00 29.75
C VAL A 246 8.98 0.55 29.34
N VAL A 247 7.81 0.26 28.80
CA VAL A 247 7.44 -1.04 28.25
C VAL A 247 7.23 -0.87 26.76
N LYS A 248 7.86 -1.73 25.97
CA LYS A 248 7.71 -1.79 24.52
C LYS A 248 7.13 -3.12 24.11
N VAL A 249 6.16 -3.07 23.21
CA VAL A 249 5.50 -4.23 22.63
C VAL A 249 5.52 -4.06 21.12
N ASP A 250 6.11 -5.02 20.42
CA ASP A 250 6.21 -5.05 18.94
C ASP A 250 5.09 -5.95 18.40
N LEU A 251 4.47 -5.58 17.28
CA LEU A 251 3.47 -6.42 16.62
C LEU A 251 4.11 -7.28 15.52
N LYS A 252 3.82 -8.57 15.53
CA LYS A 252 4.32 -9.52 14.53
C LYS A 252 3.60 -9.32 13.19
N ASP A 253 4.36 -9.32 12.10
CA ASP A 253 3.86 -9.27 10.71
C ASP A 253 2.77 -8.21 10.48
N PHE A 254 2.98 -7.02 11.05
CA PHE A 254 1.97 -5.96 11.14
C PHE A 254 1.26 -5.65 9.82
N PHE A 255 1.99 -5.30 8.75
CA PHE A 255 1.37 -5.00 7.45
C PHE A 255 0.69 -6.24 6.80
N PRO A 256 1.33 -7.43 6.72
CA PRO A 256 0.68 -8.64 6.24
C PRO A 256 -0.62 -9.04 6.93
N THR A 257 -0.82 -8.69 8.20
CA THR A 257 -2.09 -8.98 8.91
C THR A 257 -3.27 -8.09 8.45
N VAL A 258 -3.00 -7.02 7.70
CA VAL A 258 -4.01 -6.13 7.14
C VAL A 258 -4.35 -6.55 5.72
N THR A 259 -5.31 -7.47 5.62
CA THR A 259 -5.80 -8.03 4.35
C THR A 259 -6.65 -7.01 3.58
N TRP A 260 -6.81 -7.23 2.26
CA TRP A 260 -7.65 -6.37 1.42
C TRP A 260 -9.09 -6.24 1.94
N ARG A 261 -9.65 -7.28 2.57
CA ARG A 261 -10.98 -7.24 3.19
C ARG A 261 -11.05 -6.27 4.37
N ARG A 262 -9.99 -6.21 5.20
CA ARG A 262 -9.88 -5.24 6.30
C ARG A 262 -9.76 -3.81 5.76
N VAL A 263 -9.00 -3.62 4.68
CA VAL A 263 -8.90 -2.33 3.99
C VAL A 263 -10.26 -1.92 3.42
N LYS A 264 -10.96 -2.83 2.73
CA LYS A 264 -12.32 -2.58 2.22
C LYS A 264 -13.26 -2.15 3.35
N GLY A 265 -13.32 -2.92 4.43
CA GLY A 265 -14.17 -2.62 5.58
C GLY A 265 -13.86 -1.26 6.23
N LEU A 266 -12.57 -0.89 6.30
CA LEU A 266 -12.16 0.44 6.75
C LEU A 266 -12.71 1.55 5.85
N LEU A 267 -12.55 1.42 4.54
CA LEU A 267 -12.99 2.42 3.56
C LEU A 267 -14.51 2.58 3.56
N ARG A 268 -15.25 1.47 3.64
CA ARG A 268 -16.72 1.48 3.78
C ARG A 268 -17.18 2.18 5.05
N LYS A 269 -16.54 1.86 6.19
CA LYS A 269 -16.79 2.55 7.45
C LYS A 269 -16.43 4.04 7.40
N GLY A 270 -15.52 4.41 6.49
CA GLY A 270 -15.19 5.80 6.15
C GLY A 270 -16.26 6.53 5.35
N GLY A 271 -17.24 5.82 4.77
CA GLY A 271 -18.33 6.37 3.96
C GLY A 271 -18.22 6.12 2.45
N LEU A 272 -17.21 5.36 2.00
CA LEU A 272 -17.10 5.02 0.58
C LEU A 272 -18.05 3.87 0.19
N PRO A 273 -18.60 3.88 -1.04
CA PRO A 273 -19.38 2.76 -1.56
C PRO A 273 -18.61 1.44 -1.61
N GLU A 274 -19.31 0.31 -1.65
CA GLU A 274 -18.73 -1.05 -1.74
C GLU A 274 -17.78 -1.21 -2.93
N ASN A 275 -18.19 -0.76 -4.12
CA ASN A 275 -17.41 -0.87 -5.36
C ASN A 275 -16.10 -0.08 -5.27
N THR A 276 -16.18 1.21 -4.93
CA THR A 276 -15.02 2.08 -4.74
C THR A 276 -14.09 1.54 -3.66
N SER A 277 -14.65 1.09 -2.53
CA SER A 277 -13.87 0.48 -1.45
C SER A 277 -13.14 -0.79 -1.89
N THR A 278 -13.76 -1.60 -2.74
CA THR A 278 -13.16 -2.82 -3.31
C THR A 278 -11.99 -2.49 -4.23
N LEU A 279 -12.18 -1.57 -5.18
CA LEU A 279 -11.12 -1.15 -6.10
C LEU A 279 -9.92 -0.57 -5.35
N LEU A 280 -10.16 0.38 -4.43
CA LEU A 280 -9.10 1.02 -3.64
C LEU A 280 -8.36 0.02 -2.73
N ALA A 281 -9.08 -0.93 -2.13
CA ALA A 281 -8.48 -1.99 -1.32
C ALA A 281 -7.57 -2.90 -2.16
N LEU A 282 -8.01 -3.29 -3.35
CA LEU A 282 -7.22 -4.14 -4.24
C LEU A 282 -5.99 -3.42 -4.79
N MET A 283 -6.13 -2.13 -5.15
CA MET A 283 -5.01 -1.29 -5.58
C MET A 283 -3.99 -1.07 -4.46
N SER A 284 -4.42 -0.98 -3.21
CA SER A 284 -3.56 -0.70 -2.04
C SER A 284 -2.93 -1.94 -1.41
N THR A 285 -3.34 -3.12 -1.84
CA THR A 285 -2.81 -4.40 -1.34
C THR A 285 -2.11 -5.16 -2.45
N GLU A 286 -1.27 -6.12 -2.07
CA GLU A 286 -0.65 -7.04 -3.03
C GLU A 286 -0.48 -8.42 -2.37
N ALA A 287 -0.60 -9.48 -3.17
CA ALA A 287 -0.25 -10.82 -2.71
C ALA A 287 1.28 -10.95 -2.68
N PRO A 288 1.88 -11.59 -1.65
CA PRO A 288 3.29 -11.93 -1.72
C PRO A 288 3.52 -12.86 -2.91
N ARG A 289 4.45 -12.50 -3.81
CA ARG A 289 4.73 -13.24 -5.04
C ARG A 289 6.17 -13.74 -5.10
N GLU A 290 6.34 -14.96 -5.58
CA GLU A 290 7.62 -15.54 -5.96
C GLU A 290 7.78 -15.50 -7.49
N ARG A 291 8.99 -15.17 -7.97
CA ARG A 291 9.31 -15.23 -9.39
C ARG A 291 9.77 -16.65 -9.75
N MET A 292 9.15 -17.25 -10.74
CA MET A 292 9.51 -18.57 -11.26
C MET A 292 9.69 -18.53 -12.77
N SER A 293 10.62 -19.30 -13.31
CA SER A 293 10.73 -19.51 -14.75
C SER A 293 9.97 -20.77 -15.15
N PHE A 294 9.06 -20.66 -16.10
CA PHE A 294 8.34 -21.80 -16.66
C PHE A 294 8.21 -21.64 -18.18
N ARG A 295 8.71 -22.63 -18.93
CA ARG A 295 8.70 -22.63 -20.42
C ARG A 295 9.27 -21.34 -21.02
N GLY A 296 10.39 -20.85 -20.48
CA GLY A 296 11.05 -19.62 -20.92
C GLY A 296 10.32 -18.32 -20.58
N LYS A 297 9.22 -18.38 -19.81
CA LYS A 297 8.48 -17.20 -19.33
C LYS A 297 8.71 -17.01 -17.84
N THR A 298 8.96 -15.76 -17.45
CA THR A 298 8.95 -15.38 -16.02
C THR A 298 7.51 -15.24 -15.56
N LEU A 299 7.15 -15.99 -14.52
CA LEU A 299 5.85 -15.97 -13.87
C LEU A 299 6.00 -15.46 -12.44
N HIS A 300 5.00 -14.71 -11.97
CA HIS A 300 4.88 -14.23 -10.61
C HIS A 300 3.74 -14.95 -9.91
N VAL A 301 4.06 -15.88 -9.03
CA VAL A 301 3.08 -16.76 -8.39
C VAL A 301 2.80 -16.32 -6.96
N ALA A 302 1.52 -16.13 -6.66
CA ALA A 302 1.03 -15.75 -5.34
C ALA A 302 1.30 -16.87 -4.32
N LYS A 303 1.84 -16.50 -3.16
CA LYS A 303 2.14 -17.38 -2.03
C LYS A 303 1.18 -17.23 -0.86
N GLY A 304 0.19 -16.35 -1.00
CA GLY A 304 -0.75 -16.04 0.06
C GLY A 304 -1.75 -14.96 -0.34
N PRO A 305 -2.64 -14.57 0.58
CA PRO A 305 -3.67 -13.58 0.31
C PRO A 305 -3.08 -12.17 0.10
N ARG A 306 -3.86 -11.30 -0.55
CA ARG A 306 -3.52 -9.87 -0.67
C ARG A 306 -3.57 -9.19 0.70
N ALA A 307 -2.48 -8.49 1.02
CA ALA A 307 -2.36 -7.67 2.23
C ALA A 307 -1.57 -6.39 1.93
N LEU A 308 -1.46 -5.50 2.91
CA LEU A 308 -0.67 -4.28 2.74
C LEU A 308 0.81 -4.63 2.52
N PRO A 309 1.44 -4.18 1.42
CA PRO A 309 2.85 -4.41 1.20
C PRO A 309 3.71 -3.40 1.97
N GLN A 310 4.91 -3.83 2.38
CA GLN A 310 5.93 -2.94 2.93
C GLN A 310 6.59 -2.17 1.78
N GLY A 311 6.17 -0.93 1.53
CA GLY A 311 6.72 -0.09 0.47
C GLY A 311 5.67 0.70 -0.34
N ALA A 312 4.38 0.38 -0.18
CA ALA A 312 3.30 1.18 -0.75
C ALA A 312 3.08 2.49 0.05
N PRO A 313 2.88 3.64 -0.62
CA PRO A 313 2.57 4.91 0.03
C PRO A 313 1.34 4.88 0.93
N THR A 314 0.30 4.09 0.60
CA THR A 314 -0.96 4.04 1.36
C THR A 314 -0.88 3.17 2.61
N SER A 315 -0.03 2.14 2.63
CA SER A 315 0.05 1.17 3.72
C SER A 315 0.16 1.82 5.12
N PRO A 316 1.06 2.79 5.35
CA PRO A 316 1.21 3.41 6.67
C PRO A 316 -0.03 4.21 7.10
N GLY A 317 -0.64 4.97 6.20
CA GLY A 317 -1.87 5.71 6.50
C GLY A 317 -3.05 4.78 6.79
N ILE A 318 -3.22 3.72 5.97
CA ILE A 318 -4.30 2.74 6.14
C ILE A 318 -4.17 2.05 7.50
N THR A 319 -2.97 1.59 7.86
CA THR A 319 -2.75 0.96 9.19
C THR A 319 -3.05 1.90 10.35
N ASN A 320 -2.73 3.19 10.23
CA ASN A 320 -3.06 4.17 11.26
C ASN A 320 -4.55 4.36 11.45
N ALA A 321 -5.30 4.52 10.36
CA ALA A 321 -6.76 4.65 10.42
C ALA A 321 -7.44 3.36 10.93
N LEU A 322 -6.94 2.19 10.50
CA LEU A 322 -7.42 0.88 10.97
C LEU A 322 -7.22 0.69 12.48
N CYS A 323 -6.09 1.14 13.02
CA CYS A 323 -5.74 1.00 14.43
C CYS A 323 -6.51 1.94 15.37
N LEU A 324 -7.39 2.82 14.87
CA LEU A 324 -8.13 3.79 15.69
C LEU A 324 -8.82 3.16 16.91
N ARG A 325 -9.49 2.01 16.72
CA ARG A 325 -10.19 1.31 17.82
C ARG A 325 -9.21 0.71 18.83
N MET A 326 -8.17 0.04 18.34
CA MET A 326 -7.09 -0.50 19.17
C MET A 326 -6.46 0.59 20.03
N ASP A 327 -6.09 1.71 19.43
CA ASP A 327 -5.45 2.83 20.10
C ASP A 327 -6.36 3.44 21.17
N LYS A 328 -7.67 3.59 20.91
CA LYS A 328 -8.64 4.04 21.92
C LYS A 328 -8.66 3.12 23.14
N ARG A 329 -8.72 1.80 22.93
CA ARG A 329 -8.74 0.79 24.00
C ARG A 329 -7.44 0.80 24.80
N LEU A 330 -6.29 0.84 24.11
CA LEU A 330 -4.97 0.89 24.74
C LEU A 330 -4.74 2.19 25.51
N SER A 331 -5.18 3.34 24.98
CA SER A 331 -5.15 4.61 25.70
C SER A 331 -6.04 4.58 26.95
N ALA A 332 -7.24 4.01 26.87
CA ALA A 332 -8.12 3.87 28.03
C ALA A 332 -7.51 2.95 29.11
N LEU A 333 -6.96 1.80 28.72
CA LEU A 333 -6.22 0.90 29.60
C LEU A 333 -5.05 1.62 30.27
N SER A 334 -4.26 2.36 29.49
CA SER A 334 -3.08 3.07 29.98
C SER A 334 -3.45 4.12 31.02
N ARG A 335 -4.51 4.91 30.77
CA ARG A 335 -5.02 5.87 31.78
C ARG A 335 -5.44 5.17 33.07
N LYS A 336 -6.16 4.05 32.99
CA LYS A 336 -6.61 3.28 34.17
C LYS A 336 -5.43 2.74 35.00
N LEU A 337 -4.33 2.37 34.35
CA LEU A 337 -3.13 1.82 34.99
C LEU A 337 -2.07 2.88 35.34
N GLY A 338 -2.25 4.13 34.92
CA GLY A 338 -1.29 5.23 35.14
C GLY A 338 -0.12 5.26 34.15
N PHE A 339 -0.26 4.63 32.98
CA PHE A 339 0.71 4.69 31.89
C PHE A 339 0.36 5.80 30.88
N THR A 340 1.40 6.39 30.28
CA THR A 340 1.31 7.08 28.99
C THR A 340 1.46 6.04 27.89
N TYR A 341 0.67 6.16 26.82
CA TYR A 341 0.74 5.28 25.64
C TYR A 341 0.91 6.09 24.35
N THR A 342 1.79 5.59 23.48
CA THR A 342 1.92 6.03 22.09
C THR A 342 2.18 4.82 21.19
N ARG A 343 1.92 5.00 19.89
CA ARG A 343 2.20 4.01 18.85
C ARG A 343 3.01 4.63 17.72
N TYR A 344 4.11 3.97 17.34
CA TYR A 344 4.88 4.30 16.16
C TYR A 344 4.89 3.10 15.21
N ALA A 345 4.01 3.11 14.21
CA ALA A 345 3.76 1.96 13.36
C ALA A 345 3.32 0.73 14.18
N ASP A 346 4.14 -0.32 14.21
CA ASP A 346 4.03 -1.57 14.96
C ASP A 346 4.65 -1.52 16.37
N ASP A 347 5.46 -0.50 16.70
CA ASP A 347 6.05 -0.31 18.04
C ASP A 347 5.04 0.40 18.96
N LEU A 348 4.47 -0.36 19.90
CA LEU A 348 3.65 0.14 20.99
C LEU A 348 4.53 0.52 22.17
N THR A 349 4.51 1.78 22.60
CA THR A 349 5.31 2.24 23.75
C THR A 349 4.40 2.69 24.89
N PHE A 350 4.66 2.14 26.07
CA PHE A 350 4.01 2.52 27.32
C PHE A 350 5.07 3.03 28.29
N SER A 351 4.77 4.10 29.03
CA SER A 351 5.65 4.55 30.11
C SER A 351 4.89 4.87 31.37
N TRP A 352 5.48 4.53 32.51
CA TRP A 352 4.91 4.82 33.81
C TRP A 352 5.82 5.77 34.57
N THR A 353 5.21 6.73 35.27
CA THR A 353 5.88 7.56 36.27
C THR A 353 5.05 7.60 37.54
N LYS A 354 5.72 7.61 38.71
CA LYS A 354 5.05 7.71 40.01
C LYS A 354 4.14 8.94 40.09
N ALA A 355 4.55 10.06 39.51
CA ALA A 355 3.77 11.30 39.48
C ALA A 355 2.42 11.15 38.74
N LYS A 356 2.39 10.43 37.61
CA LYS A 356 1.19 10.22 36.79
C LYS A 356 0.34 9.03 37.24
N ALA A 357 0.84 8.20 38.16
CA ALA A 357 0.11 7.05 38.64
C ALA A 357 -1.07 7.44 39.55
N PRO A 358 -2.23 6.74 39.46
CA PRO A 358 -3.33 6.90 40.41
C PRO A 358 -2.87 6.74 41.86
N LYS A 359 -3.41 7.54 42.79
CA LYS A 359 -2.99 7.56 44.20
C LYS A 359 -2.87 6.15 44.80
N ALA A 360 -3.90 5.32 44.60
CA ALA A 360 -3.95 3.92 45.06
C ALA A 360 -2.79 3.04 44.56
N ARG A 361 -2.15 3.37 43.43
CA ARG A 361 -1.06 2.58 42.83
C ARG A 361 0.34 3.15 43.05
N ARG A 362 0.47 4.38 43.58
CA ARG A 362 1.78 5.03 43.77
C ARG A 362 2.71 4.25 44.70
N ALA A 363 2.15 3.57 45.70
CA ALA A 363 2.90 2.74 46.64
C ALA A 363 3.28 1.36 46.07
N GLN A 364 2.48 0.83 45.12
CA GLN A 364 2.63 -0.52 44.56
C GLN A 364 3.56 -0.55 43.33
N GLY A 365 3.91 0.60 42.75
CA GLY A 365 4.74 0.70 41.55
C GLY A 365 3.97 0.43 40.25
N ALA A 366 4.71 0.26 39.15
CA ALA A 366 4.14 0.08 37.81
C ALA A 366 3.55 -1.34 37.63
N PRO A 367 2.24 -1.50 37.32
CA PRO A 367 1.61 -2.81 37.16
C PRO A 367 1.90 -3.42 35.77
N VAL A 368 3.17 -3.74 35.49
CA VAL A 368 3.64 -4.17 34.16
C VAL A 368 3.01 -5.50 33.72
N ALA A 369 2.86 -6.48 34.60
CA ALA A 369 2.26 -7.77 34.25
C ALA A 369 0.80 -7.64 33.80
N VAL A 370 0.01 -6.85 34.54
CA VAL A 370 -1.39 -6.56 34.19
C VAL A 370 -1.48 -5.79 32.87
N LEU A 371 -0.56 -4.83 32.65
CA LEU A 371 -0.48 -4.12 31.39
C LEU A 371 -0.25 -5.10 30.22
N LEU A 372 0.78 -5.94 30.30
CA LEU A 372 1.13 -6.86 29.21
C LEU A 372 -0.01 -7.82 28.89
N ALA A 373 -0.62 -8.44 29.90
CA ALA A 373 -1.76 -9.34 29.70
C ALA A 373 -2.92 -8.64 28.96
N ARG A 374 -3.33 -7.45 29.43
CA ARG A 374 -4.45 -6.71 28.83
C ARG A 374 -4.10 -6.10 27.47
N VAL A 375 -2.84 -5.76 27.23
CA VAL A 375 -2.38 -5.33 25.89
C VAL A 375 -2.52 -6.49 24.92
N THR A 376 -2.07 -7.70 25.29
CA THR A 376 -2.24 -8.89 24.46
C THR A 376 -3.72 -9.16 24.14
N ASP A 377 -4.59 -9.16 25.15
CA ASP A 377 -6.05 -9.34 24.95
C ASP A 377 -6.64 -8.33 23.95
N ILE A 378 -6.23 -7.07 24.04
CA ILE A 378 -6.71 -6.00 23.15
C ILE A 378 -6.16 -6.18 21.74
N VAL A 379 -4.86 -6.44 21.60
CA VAL A 379 -4.17 -6.60 20.31
C VAL A 379 -4.75 -7.78 19.53
N GLU A 380 -4.96 -8.93 20.18
CA GLU A 380 -5.55 -10.12 19.57
C GLU A 380 -7.00 -9.89 19.15
N ALA A 381 -7.81 -9.25 19.99
CA ALA A 381 -9.19 -8.88 19.66
C ALA A 381 -9.30 -7.89 18.48
N GLU A 382 -8.23 -7.14 18.17
CA GLU A 382 -8.17 -6.24 17.01
C GLU A 382 -7.51 -6.90 15.79
N GLY A 383 -7.24 -8.21 15.84
CA GLY A 383 -6.73 -9.01 14.72
C GLY A 383 -5.24 -8.81 14.45
N PHE A 384 -4.47 -8.56 15.50
CA PHE A 384 -3.00 -8.49 15.47
C PHE A 384 -2.40 -9.49 16.45
N THR A 385 -1.09 -9.69 16.38
CA THR A 385 -0.38 -10.62 17.28
C THR A 385 0.83 -9.91 17.89
N VAL A 386 1.00 -10.05 19.20
CA VAL A 386 2.20 -9.55 19.89
C VAL A 386 3.40 -10.41 19.50
N HIS A 387 4.53 -9.77 19.22
CA HIS A 387 5.77 -10.49 18.98
C HIS A 387 6.35 -11.01 20.31
N PRO A 388 6.47 -12.34 20.50
CA PRO A 388 6.85 -12.92 21.79
C PRO A 388 8.24 -12.44 22.25
N ASP A 389 9.22 -12.49 21.35
CA ASP A 389 10.63 -12.25 21.71
C ASP A 389 11.07 -10.78 21.70
N LYS A 390 10.17 -9.85 21.35
CA LYS A 390 10.51 -8.43 21.18
C LYS A 390 9.85 -7.51 22.19
N THR A 391 9.06 -8.05 23.11
CA THR A 391 8.62 -7.29 24.27
C THR A 391 9.82 -6.93 25.14
N ARG A 392 9.91 -5.66 25.57
CA ARG A 392 11.03 -5.16 26.39
C ARG A 392 10.52 -4.29 27.52
N VAL A 393 11.06 -4.48 28.72
CA VAL A 393 10.77 -3.65 29.89
C VAL A 393 12.07 -3.02 30.37
N ALA A 394 12.14 -1.69 30.36
CA ALA A 394 13.29 -0.90 30.78
C ALA A 394 12.94 -0.05 32.01
N ARG A 395 13.55 -0.36 33.15
CA ARG A 395 13.38 0.38 34.42
C ARG A 395 14.36 1.56 34.51
N LYS A 396 14.14 2.47 35.46
CA LYS A 396 14.90 3.72 35.67
C LYS A 396 16.43 3.56 35.63
N GLY A 397 16.96 2.49 36.25
CA GLY A 397 18.40 2.20 36.29
C GLY A 397 18.99 1.67 34.97
N SER A 398 18.15 1.31 34.01
CA SER A 398 18.56 0.83 32.68
C SER A 398 18.38 1.92 31.62
N ARG A 399 19.05 1.76 30.48
CA ARG A 399 18.89 2.69 29.36
C ARG A 399 17.51 2.50 28.70
N GLN A 400 16.65 3.52 28.83
CA GLN A 400 15.34 3.57 28.21
C GLN A 400 15.43 4.26 26.85
N ARG A 401 15.04 3.55 25.78
CA ARG A 401 15.03 4.09 24.42
C ARG A 401 13.65 4.01 23.81
N VAL A 402 13.15 5.10 23.23
CA VAL A 402 11.91 5.15 22.44
C VAL A 402 12.25 5.66 21.05
N THR A 403 11.85 4.92 20.00
CA THR A 403 12.16 5.25 18.60
C THR A 403 13.61 5.72 18.35
N GLY A 404 14.57 5.06 18.99
CA GLY A 404 16.01 5.35 18.86
C GLY A 404 16.56 6.44 19.78
N LEU A 405 15.71 7.20 20.46
CA LEU A 405 16.09 8.29 21.38
C LEU A 405 16.07 7.82 22.84
N VAL A 406 17.01 8.32 23.65
CA VAL A 406 17.05 8.06 25.09
C VAL A 406 16.08 8.98 25.81
N VAL A 407 15.22 8.41 26.67
CA VAL A 407 14.14 9.12 27.37
C VAL A 407 14.26 9.10 28.89
N ASN A 408 15.33 8.48 29.42
CA ASN A 408 15.64 8.54 30.85
C ASN A 408 15.65 10.00 31.35
N GLU A 409 15.37 10.19 32.64
CA GLU A 409 15.45 11.47 33.33
C GLU A 409 16.71 12.25 32.90
N ALA A 410 16.46 13.47 32.43
CA ALA A 410 17.49 14.34 31.88
C ALA A 410 18.00 15.24 33.01
N LYS A 411 19.31 15.50 33.02
CA LYS A 411 19.89 16.51 33.91
C LYS A 411 19.50 17.90 33.39
N GLU A 412 19.55 18.88 34.26
CA GLU A 412 19.40 20.28 33.87
C GLU A 412 20.37 20.64 32.72
N GLY A 413 19.90 21.44 31.77
CA GLY A 413 20.65 21.79 30.57
C GLY A 413 20.81 20.66 29.53
N THR A 414 20.17 19.50 29.72
CA THR A 414 20.18 18.42 28.71
C THR A 414 18.79 18.14 28.12
N PRO A 415 18.69 17.79 26.81
CA PRO A 415 17.40 17.50 26.20
C PRO A 415 16.68 16.31 26.85
N ALA A 416 15.37 16.46 27.04
CA ALA A 416 14.50 15.46 27.65
C ALA A 416 14.44 14.14 26.86
N ALA A 417 14.45 14.23 25.52
CA ALA A 417 14.69 13.10 24.62
C ALA A 417 15.94 13.40 23.81
N ARG A 418 16.90 12.48 23.78
CA ARG A 418 18.25 12.77 23.28
C ARG A 418 18.83 11.65 22.45
N VAL A 419 19.65 12.02 21.47
CA VAL A 419 20.41 11.05 20.68
C VAL A 419 21.34 10.23 21.60
N PRO A 420 21.44 8.92 21.38
CA PRO A 420 22.46 8.05 21.96
C PRO A 420 23.87 8.66 22.07
N ARG A 421 24.47 8.66 23.26
CA ARG A 421 25.85 9.17 23.47
C ARG A 421 26.88 8.51 22.55
N ASP A 422 26.69 7.23 22.25
CA ASP A 422 27.52 6.46 21.32
C ASP A 422 27.48 7.01 19.87
N VAL A 423 26.33 7.53 19.44
CA VAL A 423 26.17 8.18 18.13
C VAL A 423 26.84 9.55 18.13
N VAL A 424 26.65 10.35 19.18
CA VAL A 424 27.29 11.67 19.33
C VAL A 424 28.82 11.55 19.37
N ARG A 425 29.34 10.57 20.13
CA ARG A 425 30.79 10.31 20.19
C ARG A 425 31.36 9.92 18.83
N ARG A 426 30.63 9.12 18.04
CA ARG A 426 31.04 8.73 16.69
C ARG A 426 31.09 9.94 15.75
N LEU A 427 30.05 10.78 15.76
CA LEU A 427 30.00 12.00 14.96
C LEU A 427 31.18 12.93 15.29
N ARG A 428 31.40 13.22 16.59
CA ARG A 428 32.52 14.05 17.04
C ARG A 428 33.87 13.49 16.60
N ALA A 429 34.07 12.18 16.76
CA ALA A 429 35.33 11.54 16.37
C ALA A 429 35.56 11.61 14.85
N ALA A 430 34.51 11.40 14.05
CA ALA A 430 34.58 11.51 12.59
C ALA A 430 34.95 12.94 12.16
N ILE A 431 34.27 13.96 12.68
CA ILE A 431 34.55 15.37 12.36
C ILE A 431 36.00 15.74 12.75
N HIS A 432 36.43 15.40 13.96
CA HIS A 432 37.79 15.67 14.41
C HIS A 432 38.86 14.97 13.53
N ASN A 433 38.61 13.73 13.09
CA ASN A 433 39.52 13.03 12.19
C ASN A 433 39.62 13.73 10.82
N ARG A 434 38.48 14.19 10.28
CA ARG A 434 38.44 14.96 9.02
C ARG A 434 39.17 16.30 9.14
N GLN A 435 39.02 17.00 10.27
CA GLN A 435 39.78 18.24 10.55
C GLN A 435 41.29 18.01 10.63
N LYS A 436 41.73 16.80 11.00
CA LYS A 436 43.15 16.40 11.02
C LYS A 436 43.65 15.81 9.71
N GLY A 437 42.89 15.93 8.62
CA GLY A 437 43.25 15.38 7.30
C GLY A 437 43.25 13.85 7.23
N LYS A 438 42.74 13.14 8.25
CA LYS A 438 42.68 11.68 8.23
C LYS A 438 41.54 11.22 7.31
N PRO A 439 41.74 10.13 6.54
CA PRO A 439 40.64 9.54 5.79
C PRO A 439 39.53 9.11 6.75
N GLY A 440 38.28 9.27 6.30
CA GLY A 440 37.14 8.72 7.03
C GLY A 440 37.12 7.20 6.96
N ARG A 441 36.17 6.60 7.68
CA ARG A 441 35.94 5.17 7.56
C ARG A 441 35.49 4.82 6.14
N GLU A 442 35.72 3.59 5.73
CA GLU A 442 35.25 3.09 4.44
C GLU A 442 33.73 3.32 4.31
N GLY A 443 33.32 3.99 3.23
CA GLY A 443 31.93 4.37 2.97
C GLY A 443 31.36 5.55 3.79
N GLU A 444 32.16 6.21 4.65
CA GLU A 444 31.73 7.36 5.46
C GLU A 444 31.90 8.69 4.70
N SER A 445 30.79 9.27 4.22
CA SER A 445 30.79 10.56 3.50
C SER A 445 30.45 11.75 4.40
N LEU A 446 30.81 12.97 3.99
CA LEU A 446 30.41 14.19 4.70
C LEU A 446 28.88 14.31 4.77
N ASP A 447 28.15 13.90 3.73
CA ASP A 447 26.68 13.92 3.73
C ASP A 447 26.06 12.97 4.77
N GLN A 448 26.69 11.81 5.01
CA GLN A 448 26.27 10.94 6.11
C GLN A 448 26.48 11.61 7.47
N LEU A 449 27.59 12.31 7.66
CA LEU A 449 27.86 13.05 8.90
C LEU A 449 26.89 14.23 9.06
N LYS A 450 26.55 14.95 7.98
CA LYS A 450 25.50 16.00 7.98
C LYS A 450 24.16 15.41 8.39
N GLY A 451 23.79 14.23 7.87
CA GLY A 451 22.58 13.52 8.29
C GLY A 451 22.58 13.15 9.78
N MET A 452 23.71 12.68 10.32
CA MET A 452 23.86 12.43 11.75
C MET A 452 23.78 13.71 12.60
N ALA A 453 24.38 14.81 12.13
CA ALA A 453 24.31 16.11 12.80
C ALA A 453 22.88 16.69 12.77
N ALA A 454 22.16 16.55 11.65
CA ALA A 454 20.75 16.92 11.55
C ALA A 454 19.85 16.07 12.47
N PHE A 455 20.15 14.78 12.62
CA PHE A 455 19.47 13.92 13.60
C PHE A 455 19.72 14.38 15.04
N LEU A 456 20.93 14.86 15.36
CA LEU A 456 21.22 15.48 16.65
C LEU A 456 20.49 16.82 16.80
N TYR A 457 20.48 17.66 15.77
CA TYR A 457 19.81 18.96 15.72
C TYR A 457 18.33 18.85 16.08
N MET A 458 17.65 17.79 15.61
CA MET A 458 16.28 17.50 15.98
C MET A 458 16.08 17.45 17.51
N THR A 459 17.06 16.94 18.27
CA THR A 459 16.95 16.80 19.74
C THR A 459 17.66 17.89 20.53
N ASP A 460 18.73 18.46 19.97
CA ASP A 460 19.61 19.46 20.59
C ASP A 460 20.00 20.46 19.49
N PRO A 461 19.18 21.50 19.22
CA PRO A 461 19.41 22.43 18.13
C PRO A 461 20.75 23.17 18.23
N VAL A 462 21.20 23.45 19.46
CA VAL A 462 22.47 24.15 19.72
C VAL A 462 23.65 23.28 19.29
N LYS A 463 23.75 22.06 19.82
CA LYS A 463 24.86 21.15 19.44
C LYS A 463 24.77 20.68 18.00
N GLY A 464 23.55 20.43 17.51
CA GLY A 464 23.35 20.04 16.13
C GLY A 464 23.84 21.11 15.16
N ARG A 465 23.56 22.38 15.43
CA ARG A 465 24.02 23.51 14.61
C ARG A 465 25.53 23.62 14.62
N MET A 466 26.14 23.55 15.81
CA MET A 466 27.61 23.55 15.95
C MET A 466 28.28 22.50 15.06
N TYR A 467 27.80 21.25 15.04
CA TYR A 467 28.37 20.21 14.17
C TYR A 467 28.06 20.39 12.69
N LEU A 468 26.89 20.93 12.34
CA LEU A 468 26.57 21.26 10.95
C LEU A 468 27.50 22.36 10.42
N ASP A 469 27.79 23.39 11.23
CA ASP A 469 28.70 24.47 10.88
C ASP A 469 30.15 23.96 10.74
N GLU A 470 30.60 23.06 11.61
CA GLU A 470 31.90 22.39 11.48
C GLU A 470 32.01 21.58 10.20
N LEU A 471 30.95 20.85 9.82
CA LEU A 471 30.91 20.07 8.58
C LEU A 471 30.87 20.96 7.33
N ALA A 472 30.17 22.10 7.38
CA ALA A 472 30.15 23.06 6.27
C ALA A 472 31.54 23.65 6.01
N LYS A 473 32.30 23.94 7.08
CA LYS A 473 33.70 24.38 6.97
C LYS A 473 34.61 23.33 6.33
N LEU A 474 34.42 22.06 6.67
CA LEU A 474 35.18 20.94 6.10
C LEU A 474 34.90 20.74 4.61
N GLU A 475 33.68 21.01 4.16
CA GLU A 475 33.29 20.93 2.76
C GLU A 475 33.82 22.10 1.93
N ALA A 476 33.89 23.30 2.53
CA ALA A 476 34.45 24.49 1.90
C ALA A 476 36.00 24.49 1.86
N ALA A 477 36.66 23.63 2.62
CA ALA A 477 38.12 23.54 2.63
C ALA A 477 38.62 22.90 1.32
N PRO A 478 39.65 23.47 0.66
CA PRO A 478 40.24 22.84 -0.52
C PRO A 478 40.74 21.44 -0.19
N PRO A 479 40.68 20.47 -1.12
CA PRO A 479 41.20 19.14 -0.87
C PRO A 479 42.66 19.25 -0.46
N ALA A 480 43.00 18.69 0.70
CA ALA A 480 44.37 18.66 1.19
C ALA A 480 45.26 18.10 0.06
N GLN A 481 46.23 18.90 -0.39
CA GLN A 481 47.26 18.43 -1.32
C GLN A 481 47.93 17.21 -0.66
N ALA A 482 47.82 16.07 -1.34
CA ALA A 482 48.25 14.77 -0.86
C ALA A 482 49.78 14.67 -0.76
#